data_AF-A0A7S3H8Q6-F1
#
_entry.id   AF-A0A7S3H8Q6-F1
#
_cell.length_a   1.000
_cell.length_b   1.000
_cell.length_c   1.000
_cell.angle_alpha   90.00
_cell.angle_beta   90.00
_cell.angle_gamma   90.00
#
_symmetry.space_group_name_H-M   'P 1'
#
loop_
_entity.id
_entity.type
_entity.pdbx_description
1 polymer ?
#
loop_
_entity_poly.entity_id
_entity_poly.type
_entity_poly.pdbx_seq_one_letter_code
_entity_poly.pdbx_strand_id
1 'polypeptide(L)'
;NEGTRRGGASGFTLDSLTKMVNTKGTDKKTSVLDYVVKSLYDKDEEYILLVLEDLNLVEETAKLSGNEIIKEFASIRAALDSLQQVYEFNQNKTSDAVFNSPTAKKMIDAFSTRLEHYLSTFQGQMNECEKNKTILSRKIDDIIKYFGEDSKSCDTSKIFGTLQEFLRAVAFS
;
A
#
# COMPACT_ATOMS: atom_id res chain seq x y z
N ASN A 1 -20.87 5.17 -27.35
CA ASN A 1 -21.49 6.01 -26.30
C ASN A 1 -22.28 7.21 -26.83
N GLU A 2 -22.40 7.40 -28.14
CA GLU A 2 -23.19 8.50 -28.72
C GLU A 2 -24.66 8.44 -28.26
N GLY A 3 -25.24 9.59 -27.94
CA GLY A 3 -26.64 9.70 -27.48
C GLY A 3 -26.93 9.24 -26.03
N THR A 4 -25.92 8.80 -25.27
CA THR A 4 -26.09 8.40 -23.86
C THR A 4 -25.68 9.53 -22.91
N ARG A 5 -26.09 9.45 -21.63
CA ARG A 5 -25.61 10.36 -20.56
C ARG A 5 -24.07 10.35 -20.39
N ARG A 6 -23.40 9.33 -20.93
CA ARG A 6 -21.94 9.16 -20.93
C ARG A 6 -21.28 9.57 -22.26
N GLY A 7 -22.06 10.06 -23.24
CA GLY A 7 -21.53 10.61 -24.48
C GLY A 7 -20.84 11.96 -24.24
N GLY A 8 -19.71 12.20 -24.93
CA GLY A 8 -18.96 13.46 -24.78
C GLY A 8 -18.19 13.59 -23.46
N ALA A 9 -17.94 12.50 -22.74
CA ALA A 9 -17.16 12.53 -21.51
C ALA A 9 -15.71 13.02 -21.75
N SER A 10 -15.22 13.92 -20.89
CA SER A 10 -13.86 14.48 -20.96
C SER A 10 -12.83 13.69 -20.12
N GLY A 11 -13.26 12.63 -19.43
CA GLY A 11 -12.40 11.82 -18.57
C GLY A 11 -13.10 10.54 -18.10
N PHE A 12 -12.35 9.70 -17.41
CA PHE A 12 -12.82 8.43 -16.87
C PHE A 12 -12.17 8.15 -15.52
N THR A 13 -12.87 7.39 -14.68
CA THR A 13 -12.35 6.93 -13.38
C THR A 13 -11.52 5.66 -13.56
N LEU A 14 -10.69 5.30 -12.58
CA LEU A 14 -9.84 4.10 -12.63
C LEU A 14 -10.69 2.82 -12.85
N ASP A 15 -11.85 2.75 -12.18
CA ASP A 15 -12.85 1.67 -12.34
C ASP A 15 -13.36 1.50 -13.79
N SER A 16 -13.21 2.50 -14.65
CA SER A 16 -13.57 2.39 -16.07
C SER A 16 -12.68 1.41 -16.84
N LEU A 17 -11.46 1.14 -16.36
CA LEU A 17 -10.55 0.15 -16.94
C LEU A 17 -11.17 -1.26 -16.86
N THR A 18 -11.65 -1.65 -15.68
CA THR A 18 -12.39 -2.92 -15.47
C THR A 18 -13.63 -3.00 -16.35
N LYS A 19 -14.31 -1.88 -16.61
CA LYS A 19 -15.47 -1.88 -17.53
C LYS A 19 -15.06 -2.16 -18.98
N MET A 20 -13.88 -1.72 -19.43
CA MET A 20 -13.38 -2.03 -20.77
C MET A 20 -13.10 -3.53 -20.93
N VAL A 21 -12.51 -4.16 -19.90
CA VAL A 21 -12.28 -5.61 -19.85
C VAL A 21 -13.60 -6.37 -19.97
N ASN A 22 -14.64 -5.90 -19.27
CA ASN A 22 -15.91 -6.63 -19.16
C ASN A 22 -16.94 -6.31 -20.27
N THR A 23 -16.79 -5.21 -21.00
CA THR A 23 -17.75 -4.81 -22.04
C THR A 23 -17.45 -5.57 -23.33
N LYS A 24 -18.29 -6.55 -23.67
CA LYS A 24 -18.14 -7.36 -24.89
C LYS A 24 -19.00 -6.85 -26.04
N GLY A 25 -18.53 -7.08 -27.26
CA GLY A 25 -19.25 -6.84 -28.49
C GLY A 25 -20.45 -7.76 -28.67
N THR A 26 -21.12 -7.64 -29.82
CA THR A 26 -22.29 -8.46 -30.18
C THR A 26 -21.95 -9.95 -30.27
N ASP A 27 -20.70 -10.29 -30.57
CA ASP A 27 -20.17 -11.65 -30.59
C ASP A 27 -20.04 -12.28 -29.19
N LYS A 28 -20.18 -11.48 -28.12
CA LYS A 28 -20.00 -11.85 -26.71
C LYS A 28 -18.63 -12.47 -26.40
N LYS A 29 -17.64 -12.26 -27.28
CA LYS A 29 -16.29 -12.82 -27.16
C LYS A 29 -15.27 -11.71 -27.04
N THR A 30 -15.27 -10.79 -28.00
CA THR A 30 -14.31 -9.68 -28.06
C THR A 30 -14.75 -8.57 -27.13
N SER A 31 -13.90 -8.20 -26.18
CA SER A 31 -14.08 -7.05 -25.29
C SER A 31 -13.68 -5.73 -25.98
N VAL A 32 -14.08 -4.61 -25.38
CA VAL A 32 -13.61 -3.28 -25.79
C VAL A 32 -12.09 -3.20 -25.62
N LEU A 33 -11.52 -3.83 -24.59
CA LEU A 33 -10.08 -3.85 -24.39
C LEU A 33 -9.35 -4.61 -25.51
N ASP A 34 -9.85 -5.78 -25.91
CA ASP A 34 -9.26 -6.56 -27.02
C ASP A 34 -9.22 -5.72 -28.31
N TYR A 35 -10.29 -4.97 -28.57
CA TYR A 35 -10.32 -4.05 -29.70
C TYR A 35 -9.31 -2.90 -29.57
N VAL A 36 -9.11 -2.36 -28.37
CA VAL A 36 -8.10 -1.32 -28.13
C VAL A 36 -6.71 -1.88 -28.38
N VAL A 37 -6.36 -3.04 -27.83
CA VAL A 37 -5.06 -3.68 -28.03
C VAL A 37 -4.82 -3.96 -29.52
N LYS A 38 -5.81 -4.54 -30.21
CA LYS A 38 -5.73 -4.72 -31.66
C LYS A 38 -5.50 -3.39 -32.41
N SER A 39 -6.23 -2.33 -32.05
CA SER A 39 -6.07 -1.02 -32.68
C SER A 39 -4.69 -0.40 -32.43
N LEU A 40 -3.98 -0.77 -31.37
CA LEU A 40 -2.61 -0.32 -31.14
C LEU A 40 -1.68 -0.97 -32.18
N TYR A 41 -1.79 -2.29 -32.39
CA TYR A 41 -1.02 -2.98 -33.43
C TYR A 41 -1.36 -2.49 -34.84
N ASP A 42 -2.65 -2.28 -35.15
CA ASP A 42 -3.08 -1.79 -36.47
C ASP A 42 -2.53 -0.38 -36.79
N LYS A 43 -2.03 0.34 -35.76
CA LYS A 43 -1.47 1.71 -35.87
C LYS A 43 0.04 1.78 -35.61
N ASP A 44 0.71 0.64 -35.40
CA ASP A 44 2.11 0.57 -34.99
C ASP A 44 2.39 1.33 -33.66
N GLU A 45 1.42 1.30 -32.73
CA GLU A 45 1.47 1.94 -31.39
C GLU A 45 1.63 0.90 -30.25
N GLU A 46 2.13 -0.30 -30.54
CA GLU A 46 2.29 -1.38 -29.56
C GLU A 46 3.26 -1.06 -28.43
N TYR A 47 4.10 -0.03 -28.58
CA TYR A 47 4.96 0.48 -27.50
C TYR A 47 4.17 0.92 -26.26
N ILE A 48 2.87 1.24 -26.40
CA ILE A 48 1.97 1.57 -25.28
C ILE A 48 1.76 0.34 -24.37
N LEU A 49 1.94 -0.88 -24.89
CA LEU A 49 1.82 -2.13 -24.12
C LEU A 49 2.99 -2.36 -23.15
N LEU A 50 4.06 -1.54 -23.20
CA LEU A 50 5.13 -1.51 -22.20
C LEU A 50 4.62 -1.17 -20.78
N VAL A 51 3.37 -0.70 -20.66
CA VAL A 51 2.68 -0.54 -19.37
C VAL A 51 2.68 -1.83 -18.51
N LEU A 52 2.76 -3.01 -19.14
CA LEU A 52 2.90 -4.29 -18.44
C LEU A 52 4.22 -4.39 -17.67
N GLU A 53 5.29 -3.79 -18.20
CA GLU A 53 6.61 -3.74 -17.57
C GLU A 53 6.68 -2.60 -16.56
N ASP A 54 6.17 -1.42 -16.91
CA ASP A 54 6.15 -0.23 -16.03
C ASP A 54 5.39 -0.48 -14.73
N LEU A 55 4.38 -1.36 -14.76
CA LEU A 55 3.53 -1.71 -13.63
C LEU A 55 3.72 -3.15 -13.16
N ASN A 56 4.91 -3.73 -13.34
CA ASN A 56 5.22 -5.12 -12.98
C ASN A 56 5.00 -5.48 -11.49
N LEU A 57 5.09 -4.51 -10.58
CA LEU A 57 4.86 -4.72 -9.14
C LEU A 57 3.38 -4.92 -8.78
N VAL A 58 2.45 -4.52 -9.65
CA VAL A 58 1.01 -4.54 -9.35
C VAL A 58 0.51 -5.93 -8.99
N GLU A 59 1.04 -6.98 -9.64
CA GLU A 59 0.65 -8.36 -9.38
C GLU A 59 0.95 -8.81 -7.94
N GLU A 60 2.06 -8.31 -7.37
CA GLU A 60 2.44 -8.58 -5.99
C GLU A 60 1.72 -7.64 -5.02
N THR A 61 1.64 -6.34 -5.34
CA THR A 61 1.05 -5.34 -4.43
C THR A 61 -0.47 -5.45 -4.33
N ALA A 62 -1.17 -5.98 -5.34
CA ALA A 62 -2.61 -6.22 -5.28
C ALA A 62 -3.02 -7.25 -4.22
N LYS A 63 -2.09 -8.08 -3.76
CA LYS A 63 -2.31 -9.06 -2.68
C LYS A 63 -2.23 -8.42 -1.29
N LEU A 64 -1.75 -7.17 -1.21
CA LEU A 64 -1.55 -6.46 0.03
C LEU A 64 -2.73 -5.52 0.33
N SER A 65 -2.99 -5.31 1.61
CA SER A 65 -3.94 -4.31 2.08
C SER A 65 -3.19 -3.22 2.84
N GLY A 66 -3.18 -2.00 2.30
CA GLY A 66 -2.61 -0.84 2.98
C GLY A 66 -3.30 -0.57 4.32
N ASN A 67 -4.60 -0.85 4.42
CA ASN A 67 -5.36 -0.74 5.66
C ASN A 67 -4.89 -1.75 6.72
N GLU A 68 -4.56 -2.98 6.33
CA GLU A 68 -4.01 -3.99 7.24
C GLU A 68 -2.58 -3.62 7.67
N ILE A 69 -1.74 -3.20 6.73
CA ILE A 69 -0.37 -2.74 7.01
C ILE A 69 -0.39 -1.58 8.02
N ILE A 70 -1.27 -0.59 7.85
CA ILE A 70 -1.40 0.54 8.78
C ILE A 70 -1.83 0.06 10.19
N LYS A 71 -2.73 -0.92 10.27
CA LYS A 71 -3.17 -1.50 11.56
C LYS A 71 -2.05 -2.26 12.25
N GLU A 72 -1.33 -3.11 11.53
CA GLU A 72 -0.18 -3.84 12.05
C GLU A 72 0.90 -2.89 12.55
N PHE A 73 1.18 -1.84 11.79
CA PHE A 73 2.12 -0.80 12.17
C PHE A 73 1.73 -0.10 13.47
N ALA A 74 0.44 0.23 13.66
CA ALA A 74 -0.06 0.81 14.90
C ALA A 74 0.09 -0.17 16.10
N SER A 75 -0.11 -1.47 15.88
CA SER A 75 0.10 -2.50 16.90
C SER A 75 1.58 -2.60 17.33
N ILE A 76 2.49 -2.58 16.36
CA ILE A 76 3.95 -2.57 16.61
C ILE A 76 4.33 -1.32 17.40
N ARG A 77 3.78 -0.15 17.04
CA ARG A 77 4.03 1.11 17.78
C ARG A 77 3.62 1.00 19.24
N ALA A 78 2.41 0.51 19.52
CA ALA A 78 1.92 0.34 20.88
C ALA A 78 2.75 -0.66 21.71
N ALA A 79 3.25 -1.73 21.07
CA ALA A 79 4.15 -2.67 21.73
C ALA A 79 5.50 -2.02 22.09
N LEU A 80 6.06 -1.21 21.19
CA LEU A 80 7.30 -0.46 21.45
C LEU A 80 7.12 0.58 22.56
N ASP A 81 6.01 1.31 22.57
CA ASP A 81 5.70 2.27 23.64
C ASP A 81 5.59 1.56 25.00
N SER A 82 5.06 0.33 25.03
CA SER A 82 5.02 -0.49 26.25
C SER A 82 6.42 -0.92 26.71
N LEU A 83 7.30 -1.30 25.78
CA LEU A 83 8.69 -1.64 26.08
C LEU A 83 9.48 -0.42 26.59
N GLN A 84 9.21 0.76 26.03
CA GLN A 84 9.78 2.03 26.49
C GLN A 84 9.39 2.33 27.95
N GLN A 85 8.12 2.11 28.33
CA GLN A 85 7.68 2.26 29.72
C GLN A 85 8.40 1.29 30.67
N VAL A 86 8.60 0.04 30.25
CA VAL A 86 9.36 -0.95 31.04
C VAL A 86 10.81 -0.51 31.22
N TYR A 87 11.44 0.03 30.19
CA TYR A 87 12.79 0.56 30.26
C TYR A 87 12.89 1.71 31.28
N GLU A 88 12.00 2.70 31.18
CA GLU A 88 11.95 3.85 32.09
C GLU A 88 11.69 3.43 33.55
N PHE A 89 10.78 2.47 33.75
CA PHE A 89 10.51 1.90 35.07
C PHE A 89 11.74 1.23 35.69
N ASN A 90 12.48 0.45 34.89
CA ASN A 90 13.69 -0.22 35.36
C ASN A 90 14.78 0.78 35.73
N GLN A 91 14.99 1.82 34.92
CA GLN A 91 15.97 2.89 35.19
C GLN A 91 15.67 3.61 36.51
N ASN A 92 14.40 3.94 36.77
CA ASN A 92 13.97 4.59 38.00
C ASN A 92 14.13 3.70 39.24
N LYS A 93 13.98 2.38 39.10
CA LYS A 93 14.17 1.43 40.21
C LYS A 93 15.63 1.12 40.53
N THR A 94 16.54 1.31 39.58
CA THR A 94 17.98 1.23 39.84
C THR A 94 18.53 2.44 40.60
N SER A 95 17.85 3.60 40.53
CA SER A 95 18.20 4.80 41.31
C SER A 95 17.70 4.78 42.75
N ASP A 96 16.57 4.12 43.03
CA ASP A 96 16.14 3.86 44.41
C ASP A 96 16.87 2.62 44.96
N ALA A 97 17.30 2.66 46.22
CA ALA A 97 18.02 1.58 46.91
C ALA A 97 17.15 0.31 47.19
N VAL A 98 16.27 -0.07 46.27
CA VAL A 98 15.24 -1.11 46.44
C VAL A 98 15.81 -2.52 46.28
N PHE A 99 16.94 -2.69 45.59
CA PHE A 99 17.55 -4.01 45.40
C PHE A 99 18.58 -4.31 46.49
N ASN A 100 18.17 -5.11 47.48
CA ASN A 100 19.03 -5.62 48.55
C ASN A 100 20.04 -6.70 48.09
N SER A 101 20.12 -7.00 46.78
CA SER A 101 20.99 -8.03 46.22
C SER A 101 21.82 -7.51 45.03
N PRO A 102 23.16 -7.55 45.11
CA PRO A 102 24.06 -7.17 44.00
C PRO A 102 23.81 -7.96 42.71
N THR A 103 23.43 -9.24 42.84
CA THR A 103 23.14 -10.11 41.69
C THR A 103 21.88 -9.66 40.94
N ALA A 104 20.83 -9.27 41.68
CA ALA A 104 19.59 -8.77 41.08
C ALA A 104 19.82 -7.46 40.32
N LYS A 105 20.60 -6.54 40.91
CA LYS A 105 20.97 -5.27 40.25
C LYS A 105 21.70 -5.51 38.93
N LYS A 106 22.72 -6.37 38.93
CA LYS A 106 23.50 -6.69 37.71
C LYS A 106 22.65 -7.30 36.59
N MET A 107 21.65 -8.13 36.94
CA MET A 107 20.73 -8.72 35.95
C MET A 107 19.81 -7.65 35.33
N ILE A 108 19.31 -6.71 36.13
CA ILE A 108 18.46 -5.62 35.66
C ILE A 108 19.26 -4.66 34.79
N ASP A 109 20.47 -4.26 35.21
CA ASP A 109 21.35 -3.39 34.42
C ASP A 109 21.62 -4.00 33.04
N ALA A 110 21.98 -5.30 32.99
CA ALA A 110 22.23 -6.01 31.74
C ALA A 110 20.98 -6.11 30.84
N PHE A 111 19.79 -6.28 31.44
CA PHE A 111 18.53 -6.26 30.70
C PHE A 111 18.23 -4.86 30.15
N SER A 112 18.36 -3.82 30.97
CA SER A 112 18.13 -2.42 30.59
C SER A 112 19.05 -1.97 29.45
N THR A 113 20.34 -2.30 29.49
CA THR A 113 21.27 -1.98 28.39
C THR A 113 20.88 -2.66 27.08
N ARG A 114 20.45 -3.94 27.13
CA ARG A 114 19.98 -4.64 25.94
C ARG A 114 18.68 -4.04 25.40
N LEU A 115 17.76 -3.68 26.29
CA LEU A 115 16.49 -3.07 25.95
C LEU A 115 16.68 -1.68 25.33
N GLU A 116 17.59 -0.86 25.86
CA GLU A 116 17.96 0.44 25.30
C GLU A 116 18.48 0.33 23.87
N HIS A 117 19.42 -0.58 23.62
CA HIS A 117 19.95 -0.81 22.27
C HIS A 117 18.86 -1.29 21.30
N TYR A 118 17.98 -2.17 21.76
CA TYR A 118 16.85 -2.66 20.99
C TYR A 118 15.88 -1.52 20.64
N LEU A 119 15.46 -0.73 21.64
CA LEU A 119 14.56 0.42 21.46
C LEU A 119 15.16 1.46 20.50
N SER A 120 16.46 1.77 20.62
CA SER A 120 17.14 2.71 19.73
C SER A 120 17.09 2.25 18.27
N THR A 121 17.35 0.96 18.01
CA THR A 121 17.31 0.38 16.66
C THR A 121 15.91 0.44 16.07
N PHE A 122 14.90 0.02 16.84
CA PHE A 122 13.50 0.02 16.38
C PHE A 122 12.94 1.42 16.19
N GLN A 123 13.37 2.39 16.98
CA GLN A 123 12.96 3.79 16.81
C GLN A 123 13.35 4.32 15.41
N GLY A 124 14.55 3.98 14.93
CA GLY A 124 15.00 4.32 13.59
C GLY A 124 14.10 3.75 12.50
N GLN A 125 13.81 2.44 12.58
CA GLN A 125 12.94 1.75 11.63
C GLN A 125 11.49 2.27 11.67
N MET A 126 10.95 2.55 12.86
CA MET A 126 9.60 3.10 13.01
C MET A 126 9.47 4.49 12.38
N ASN A 127 10.49 5.34 12.52
CA ASN A 127 10.48 6.66 11.87
C ASN A 127 10.49 6.54 10.35
N GLU A 128 11.19 5.55 9.80
CA GLU A 128 11.18 5.28 8.36
C GLU A 128 9.81 4.76 7.89
N CYS A 129 9.22 3.83 8.62
CA CYS A 129 7.87 3.34 8.33
C CYS A 129 6.81 4.46 8.40
N GLU A 130 6.88 5.39 9.36
CA GLU A 130 5.96 6.55 9.41
C GLU A 130 6.12 7.46 8.18
N LYS A 131 7.36 7.69 7.73
CA LYS A 131 7.61 8.44 6.50
C LYS A 131 6.99 7.73 5.30
N ASN A 132 7.21 6.42 5.17
CA ASN A 132 6.67 5.62 4.07
C ASN A 132 5.14 5.58 4.09
N LYS A 133 4.52 5.45 5.26
CA LYS A 133 3.06 5.55 5.44
C LYS A 133 2.54 6.91 4.98
N THR A 134 3.20 8.00 5.35
CA THR A 134 2.83 9.36 4.92
C THR A 134 2.94 9.53 3.40
N ILE A 135 4.00 8.99 2.80
CA ILE A 135 4.17 9.00 1.34
C ILE A 135 3.07 8.19 0.66
N LEU A 136 2.76 6.99 1.16
CA LEU A 136 1.71 6.14 0.64
C LEU A 136 0.35 6.85 0.65
N SER A 137 -0.04 7.45 1.78
CA SER A 137 -1.30 8.19 1.89
C SER A 137 -1.37 9.33 0.88
N ARG A 138 -0.30 10.12 0.74
CA ARG A 138 -0.26 11.21 -0.25
C ARG A 138 -0.39 10.71 -1.68
N LYS A 139 0.28 9.59 -2.01
CA LYS A 139 0.20 9.00 -3.35
C LYS A 139 -1.20 8.45 -3.66
N ILE A 140 -1.88 7.91 -2.66
CA ILE A 140 -3.29 7.51 -2.80
C ILE A 140 -4.16 8.75 -3.06
N ASP A 141 -3.97 9.83 -2.30
CA ASP A 141 -4.71 11.09 -2.52
C ASP A 141 -4.48 11.67 -3.92
N ASP A 142 -3.23 11.62 -4.41
CA ASP A 142 -2.88 12.05 -5.77
C ASP A 142 -3.61 11.21 -6.83
N ILE A 143 -3.67 9.88 -6.66
CA ILE A 143 -4.39 8.97 -7.56
C ILE A 143 -5.90 9.26 -7.54
N ILE A 144 -6.48 9.41 -6.35
CA ILE A 144 -7.90 9.72 -6.17
C ILE A 144 -8.25 11.01 -6.91
N LYS A 145 -7.43 12.05 -6.74
CA LYS A 145 -7.63 13.34 -7.39
C LYS A 145 -7.45 13.25 -8.89
N TYR A 146 -6.43 12.53 -9.37
CA TYR A 146 -6.12 12.42 -10.80
C TYR A 146 -7.24 11.70 -11.57
N PHE A 147 -7.74 10.58 -11.03
CA PHE A 147 -8.81 9.80 -11.67
C PHE A 147 -10.22 10.27 -11.29
N GLY A 148 -10.36 11.24 -10.39
CA GLY A 148 -11.66 11.69 -9.89
C GLY A 148 -12.43 10.60 -9.15
N GLU A 149 -11.72 9.73 -8.43
CA GLU A 149 -12.31 8.67 -7.61
C GLU A 149 -12.92 9.23 -6.32
N ASP A 150 -13.82 8.46 -5.69
CA ASP A 150 -14.34 8.80 -4.37
C ASP A 150 -13.36 8.33 -3.27
N SER A 151 -12.82 9.29 -2.52
CA SER A 151 -11.93 9.08 -1.37
C SER A 151 -12.43 8.07 -0.33
N LYS A 152 -13.75 7.88 -0.20
CA LYS A 152 -14.33 6.92 0.76
C LYS A 152 -14.31 5.48 0.25
N SER A 153 -14.21 5.31 -1.07
CA SER A 153 -14.32 4.00 -1.72
C SER A 153 -13.04 3.57 -2.43
N CYS A 154 -12.02 4.44 -2.49
CA CYS A 154 -10.79 4.21 -3.22
C CYS A 154 -9.62 4.05 -2.26
N ASP A 155 -9.31 2.79 -1.92
CA ASP A 155 -8.13 2.42 -1.13
C ASP A 155 -7.09 1.67 -1.97
N THR A 156 -5.97 1.30 -1.35
CA THR A 156 -4.90 0.56 -2.03
C THR A 156 -5.41 -0.72 -2.68
N SER A 157 -6.30 -1.45 -2.02
CA SER A 157 -6.78 -2.74 -2.51
C SER A 157 -7.65 -2.56 -3.74
N LYS A 158 -8.52 -1.55 -3.76
CA LYS A 158 -9.28 -1.20 -4.98
C LYS A 158 -8.36 -0.75 -6.11
N ILE A 159 -7.40 0.15 -5.83
CA ILE A 159 -6.47 0.68 -6.84
C ILE A 159 -5.68 -0.45 -7.50
N PHE A 160 -4.95 -1.23 -6.70
CA PHE A 160 -4.09 -2.29 -7.22
C PHE A 160 -4.91 -3.47 -7.77
N GLY A 161 -6.08 -3.77 -7.20
CA GLY A 161 -6.99 -4.78 -7.74
C GLY A 161 -7.51 -4.42 -9.14
N THR A 162 -7.91 -3.16 -9.34
CA THR A 162 -8.37 -2.66 -10.65
C THR A 162 -7.23 -2.71 -11.68
N LEU A 163 -6.04 -2.25 -11.30
CA LEU A 163 -4.86 -2.30 -12.17
C LEU A 163 -4.45 -3.74 -12.49
N GLN A 164 -4.49 -4.64 -11.52
CA GLN A 164 -4.16 -6.06 -11.73
C GLN A 164 -5.12 -6.71 -12.74
N GLU A 165 -6.43 -6.50 -12.58
CA GLU A 165 -7.42 -7.04 -13.51
C GLU A 165 -7.19 -6.50 -14.93
N PHE A 166 -6.97 -5.19 -15.04
CA PHE A 166 -6.68 -4.54 -16.31
C PHE A 166 -5.40 -5.09 -16.96
N LEU A 167 -4.28 -5.14 -16.23
CA LEU A 167 -2.99 -5.59 -16.77
C LEU A 167 -3.03 -7.07 -17.18
N ARG A 168 -3.71 -7.92 -16.41
CA ARG A 168 -3.92 -9.31 -16.80
C ARG A 168 -4.71 -9.38 -18.10
N ALA A 169 -5.80 -8.63 -18.22
CA ALA A 169 -6.58 -8.62 -19.44
C ALA A 169 -5.76 -8.14 -20.65
N VAL A 170 -5.00 -7.04 -20.51
CA VAL A 170 -4.09 -6.54 -21.56
C VAL A 170 -3.09 -7.61 -22.00
N ALA A 171 -2.53 -8.39 -21.07
CA ALA A 171 -1.57 -9.44 -21.40
C ALA A 171 -2.18 -10.63 -22.17
N PHE A 172 -3.51 -10.81 -22.14
CA PHE A 172 -4.22 -11.88 -22.83
C PHE A 172 -5.01 -11.41 -24.07
N SER A 173 -5.15 -10.10 -24.27
CA SER A 173 -5.76 -9.45 -25.44
C SER A 173 -4.84 -9.50 -26.66
#